data_AF-A0A099VD42-F1
#
_entry.id   AF-A0A099VD42-F1
#
_cell.length_a   1.000
_cell.length_b   1.000
_cell.length_c   1.000
_cell.angle_alpha   90.00
_cell.angle_beta   90.00
_cell.angle_gamma   90.00
#
_symmetry.space_group_name_H-M   'P 1'
#
loop_
_entity.id
_entity.type
_entity.pdbx_description
1 polymer ?
#
loop_
_entity_poly.entity_id
_entity_poly.type
_entity_poly.pdbx_seq_one_letter_code
_entity_poly.pdbx_strand_id
1 'polypeptide(L)'
;MYLIDIDSIKTAKSRLQNIVMQHPLAYAPRLSNIAKTNVYLKKENLQPTGAFKIRGAFNKIAALKELDEKNNTQILNKGVICASAGNHAQGVAFSAQHFNTRAVIVMPESTPLLKVMGTKTMGAEVVLAGNNYDEAYAHAQVLAQEENLTFIHPFADIDVMAGQGSIALEMIAEEELDVVIVPIGGGGLISGIASAYKALSPQTRIIGVNAKGANAMKQSFYARTMQNSSSVKTIADGIAVRDVNEMTFNCIMSCVDGIVEVDDEEIASAILFLLESQKLVVEGAGAASVAALMHHKVKISPNEKVGVILSGGNIDVTMLNIIIEKALLKSDRKMKFQVILVDKPGSLQNLTELLTKEGANIVFINYSRISTKLEYGDAIVELALEIKGKEHKDSVYKILLEHGYQFSEMP
;
A
#
# COMPACT_ATOMS: atom_id res chain seq x y z
N MET A 1 18.10 24.47 7.48
CA MET A 1 17.45 23.43 8.29
C MET A 1 16.54 22.66 7.35
N TYR A 2 16.72 21.34 7.19
CA TYR A 2 15.96 20.54 6.21
C TYR A 2 14.59 20.08 6.71
N LEU A 3 14.21 20.49 7.93
CA LEU A 3 12.94 20.17 8.55
C LEU A 3 11.86 21.10 8.03
N ILE A 4 10.65 20.56 7.90
CA ILE A 4 9.48 21.36 7.55
C ILE A 4 9.11 22.20 8.76
N ASP A 5 8.98 23.50 8.54
CA ASP A 5 8.61 24.45 9.59
C ASP A 5 7.25 24.09 10.21
N ILE A 6 7.18 24.14 11.54
CA ILE A 6 5.98 23.71 12.27
C ILE A 6 4.78 24.63 11.99
N ASP A 7 5.02 25.92 11.76
CA ASP A 7 3.93 26.86 11.47
C ASP A 7 3.41 26.68 10.04
N SER A 8 4.27 26.27 9.09
CA SER A 8 3.83 25.76 7.79
C SER A 8 2.89 24.55 7.91
N ILE A 9 3.19 23.60 8.82
CA ILE A 9 2.33 22.43 9.05
C ILE A 9 1.00 22.82 9.70
N LYS A 10 1.00 23.76 10.66
CA LYS A 10 -0.24 24.29 11.27
C LYS A 10 -1.10 25.03 10.26
N THR A 11 -0.47 25.81 9.37
CA THR A 11 -1.15 26.48 8.27
C THR A 11 -1.78 25.46 7.32
N ALA A 12 -1.05 24.40 6.99
CA ALA A 12 -1.58 23.30 6.18
C ALA A 12 -2.80 22.62 6.84
N LYS A 13 -2.74 22.35 8.15
CA LYS A 13 -3.89 21.81 8.91
C LYS A 13 -5.13 22.72 8.79
N SER A 14 -4.93 24.04 8.81
CA SER A 14 -6.03 25.01 8.69
C SER A 14 -6.66 24.98 7.30
N ARG A 15 -5.84 24.94 6.23
CA ARG A 15 -6.33 24.80 4.84
C ARG A 15 -7.09 23.49 4.60
N LEU A 16 -6.72 22.43 5.31
CA LEU A 16 -7.34 21.10 5.19
C LEU A 16 -8.65 20.95 5.97
N GLN A 17 -9.03 21.96 6.77
CA GLN A 17 -10.26 21.92 7.54
C GLN A 17 -11.48 21.77 6.62
N ASN A 18 -12.38 20.84 6.95
CA ASN A 18 -13.57 20.48 6.15
C ASN A 18 -13.29 19.84 4.78
N ILE A 19 -12.02 19.56 4.46
CA ILE A 19 -11.63 18.87 3.23
C ILE A 19 -11.31 17.41 3.51
N VAL A 20 -10.53 17.17 4.57
CA VAL A 20 -10.13 15.83 5.01
C VAL A 20 -10.99 15.38 6.19
N MET A 21 -11.17 14.06 6.28
CA MET A 21 -11.86 13.46 7.40
C MET A 21 -10.91 13.35 8.59
N GLN A 22 -11.34 13.85 9.75
CA GLN A 22 -10.61 13.69 11.00
C GLN A 22 -10.91 12.31 11.59
N HIS A 23 -10.13 11.31 11.17
CA HIS A 23 -10.24 9.96 11.70
C HIS A 23 -9.45 9.84 13.00
N PRO A 24 -10.10 9.57 14.15
CA PRO A 24 -9.38 9.40 15.41
C PRO A 24 -8.48 8.16 15.37
N LEU A 25 -7.42 8.19 16.18
CA LEU A 25 -6.57 7.07 16.51
C LEU A 25 -7.43 5.93 17.06
N ALA A 26 -7.45 4.82 16.34
CA ALA A 26 -8.21 3.65 16.72
C ALA A 26 -7.30 2.65 17.43
N TYR A 27 -7.53 2.41 18.72
CA TYR A 27 -6.87 1.32 19.43
C TYR A 27 -7.18 -0.02 18.73
N ALA A 28 -6.16 -0.86 18.53
CA ALA A 28 -6.26 -2.11 17.77
C ALA A 28 -5.92 -3.33 18.65
N PRO A 29 -6.87 -3.83 19.48
CA PRO A 29 -6.58 -4.84 20.51
C PRO A 29 -5.87 -6.10 20.01
N ARG A 30 -6.28 -6.62 18.85
CA ARG A 30 -5.66 -7.83 18.28
C ARG A 30 -4.23 -7.58 17.81
N LEU A 31 -3.96 -6.41 17.23
CA LEU A 31 -2.62 -6.04 16.81
C LEU A 31 -1.74 -5.73 18.02
N SER A 32 -2.30 -5.09 19.05
CA SER A 32 -1.66 -4.90 20.35
C SER A 32 -1.21 -6.22 20.98
N ASN A 33 -2.07 -7.24 20.94
CA ASN A 33 -1.72 -8.57 21.44
C ASN A 33 -0.59 -9.24 20.63
N ILE A 34 -0.62 -9.12 19.30
CA ILE A 34 0.45 -9.66 18.42
C ILE A 34 1.77 -8.93 18.70
N ALA A 35 1.75 -7.60 18.76
CA ALA A 35 2.92 -6.76 18.97
C ALA A 35 3.39 -6.71 20.44
N LYS A 36 2.60 -7.24 21.38
CA LYS A 36 2.83 -7.20 22.84
C LYS A 36 3.01 -5.77 23.38
N THR A 37 2.23 -4.82 22.84
CA THR A 37 2.30 -3.38 23.17
C THR A 37 0.97 -2.70 22.85
N ASN A 38 0.80 -1.41 23.17
CA ASN A 38 -0.42 -0.67 22.84
C ASN A 38 -0.34 -0.11 21.41
N VAL A 39 -1.17 -0.59 20.48
CA VAL A 39 -1.14 -0.16 19.07
C VAL A 39 -2.38 0.65 18.70
N TYR A 40 -2.16 1.79 18.04
CA TYR A 40 -3.18 2.71 17.56
C TYR A 40 -3.03 2.94 16.06
N LEU A 41 -4.15 2.90 15.33
CA LEU A 41 -4.19 3.03 13.88
C LEU A 41 -4.68 4.42 13.47
N LYS A 42 -3.92 5.12 12.63
CA LYS A 42 -4.35 6.34 11.94
C LYS A 42 -4.85 5.98 10.53
N LYS A 43 -6.17 6.06 10.33
CA LYS A 43 -6.91 5.49 9.18
C LYS A 43 -6.97 6.45 7.98
N GLU A 44 -5.83 6.76 7.39
CA GLU A 44 -5.77 7.62 6.19
C GLU A 44 -6.28 6.92 4.91
N ASN A 45 -6.44 5.59 4.94
CA ASN A 45 -7.12 4.81 3.91
C ASN A 45 -8.61 5.17 3.74
N LEU A 46 -9.21 5.87 4.71
CA LEU A 46 -10.61 6.29 4.70
C LEU A 46 -10.78 7.78 4.33
N GLN A 47 -9.76 8.43 3.78
CA GLN A 47 -9.90 9.78 3.23
C GLN A 47 -10.76 9.78 1.95
N PRO A 48 -11.31 10.93 1.50
CA PRO A 48 -12.19 10.99 0.32
C PRO A 48 -11.61 10.39 -0.96
N THR A 49 -10.29 10.49 -1.16
CA THR A 49 -9.56 9.88 -2.29
C THR A 49 -8.94 8.52 -1.94
N GLY A 50 -9.36 7.90 -0.84
CA GLY A 50 -8.87 6.61 -0.36
C GLY A 50 -7.43 6.60 0.19
N ALA A 51 -6.77 7.76 0.34
CA ALA A 51 -5.39 7.83 0.83
C ALA A 51 -5.01 9.23 1.35
N PHE A 52 -3.90 9.29 2.11
CA PHE A 52 -3.37 10.52 2.71
C PHE A 52 -3.00 11.62 1.70
N LYS A 53 -2.76 11.26 0.43
CA LYS A 53 -2.19 12.14 -0.60
C LYS A 53 -3.00 13.41 -0.86
N ILE A 54 -4.31 13.37 -0.60
CA ILE A 54 -5.19 14.56 -0.65
C ILE A 54 -4.64 15.70 0.21
N ARG A 55 -4.00 15.41 1.35
CA ARG A 55 -3.51 16.44 2.27
C ARG A 55 -2.46 17.35 1.64
N GLY A 56 -1.38 16.77 1.15
CA GLY A 56 -0.33 17.56 0.50
C GLY A 56 -0.72 18.13 -0.85
N ALA A 57 -1.50 17.39 -1.66
CA ALA A 57 -1.97 17.90 -2.94
C ALA A 57 -2.87 19.14 -2.74
N PHE A 58 -3.82 19.06 -1.82
CA PHE A 58 -4.72 20.16 -1.50
C PHE A 58 -3.96 21.33 -0.88
N ASN A 59 -3.07 21.07 0.10
CA ASN A 59 -2.30 22.14 0.71
C ASN A 59 -1.43 22.90 -0.32
N LYS A 60 -0.81 22.20 -1.28
CA LYS A 60 -0.02 22.84 -2.32
C LYS A 60 -0.88 23.77 -3.18
N ILE A 61 -2.03 23.28 -3.65
CA ILE A 61 -2.90 24.07 -4.53
C ILE A 61 -3.53 25.23 -3.76
N ALA A 62 -3.93 25.03 -2.50
CA ALA A 62 -4.41 26.10 -1.62
C ALA A 62 -3.32 27.18 -1.39
N ALA A 63 -2.06 26.77 -1.16
CA ALA A 63 -0.95 27.70 -1.01
C ALA A 63 -0.72 28.54 -2.29
N LEU A 64 -0.83 27.91 -3.47
CA LEU A 64 -0.76 28.62 -4.76
C LEU A 64 -1.92 29.61 -4.93
N LYS A 65 -3.12 29.25 -4.48
CA LYS A 65 -4.30 30.14 -4.52
C LYS A 65 -4.09 31.39 -3.67
N GLU A 66 -3.62 31.20 -2.43
CA GLU A 66 -3.29 32.32 -1.54
C GLU A 66 -2.15 33.18 -2.10
N LEU A 67 -1.17 32.56 -2.74
CA LEU A 67 -0.06 33.28 -3.41
C LEU A 67 -0.57 34.12 -4.58
N ASP A 68 -1.46 33.57 -5.40
CA ASP A 68 -2.13 34.29 -6.50
C ASP A 68 -2.88 35.51 -6.00
N GLU A 69 -3.65 35.38 -4.91
CA GLU A 69 -4.39 36.48 -4.31
C GLU A 69 -3.47 37.55 -3.70
N LYS A 70 -2.41 37.13 -2.99
CA LYS A 70 -1.47 38.04 -2.34
C LYS A 70 -0.62 38.84 -3.33
N ASN A 71 -0.17 38.19 -4.40
CA ASN A 71 0.75 38.80 -5.37
C ASN A 71 0.05 39.28 -6.64
N ASN A 72 -1.27 39.16 -6.72
CA ASN A 72 -2.07 39.44 -7.91
C ASN A 72 -1.55 38.69 -9.16
N THR A 73 -1.26 37.41 -8.99
CA THR A 73 -0.82 36.50 -10.07
C THR A 73 -1.95 35.57 -10.51
N GLN A 74 -1.70 34.78 -11.57
CA GLN A 74 -2.68 33.86 -12.15
C GLN A 74 -2.07 32.48 -12.41
N ILE A 75 -1.27 31.99 -11.47
CA ILE A 75 -0.55 30.71 -11.58
C ILE A 75 -1.57 29.57 -11.72
N LEU A 76 -2.60 29.53 -10.88
CA LEU A 76 -3.63 28.49 -10.92
C LEU A 76 -4.55 28.58 -12.13
N ASN A 77 -4.70 29.75 -12.76
CA ASN A 77 -5.51 29.88 -13.99
C ASN A 77 -4.89 29.10 -15.16
N LYS A 78 -3.55 28.97 -15.17
CA LYS A 78 -2.86 28.17 -16.19
C LYS A 78 -3.12 26.67 -16.00
N GLY A 79 -3.19 26.25 -14.75
CA GLY A 79 -3.46 24.87 -14.35
C GLY A 79 -2.28 24.20 -13.65
N VAL A 80 -2.53 22.99 -13.20
CA VAL A 80 -1.58 22.13 -12.49
C VAL A 80 -1.36 20.83 -13.23
N ILE A 81 -0.18 20.25 -13.06
CA ILE A 81 0.20 18.99 -13.70
C ILE A 81 0.93 18.07 -12.72
N CYS A 82 0.71 16.75 -12.82
CA CYS A 82 1.57 15.78 -12.15
C CYS A 82 1.71 14.49 -12.97
N ALA A 83 2.76 13.72 -12.67
CA ALA A 83 2.90 12.36 -13.15
C ALA A 83 2.56 11.36 -12.04
N SER A 84 1.48 10.62 -12.20
CA SER A 84 1.06 9.54 -11.30
C SER A 84 -0.12 8.77 -11.89
N ALA A 85 -0.17 7.46 -11.68
CA ALA A 85 -1.33 6.63 -11.97
C ALA A 85 -2.06 6.17 -10.68
N GLY A 86 -1.78 6.78 -9.53
CA GLY A 86 -2.25 6.31 -8.22
C GLY A 86 -2.75 7.39 -7.28
N ASN A 87 -2.52 7.22 -5.98
CA ASN A 87 -3.07 8.08 -4.93
C ASN A 87 -2.76 9.58 -5.10
N HIS A 88 -1.61 9.92 -5.68
CA HIS A 88 -1.25 11.32 -5.94
C HIS A 88 -2.10 11.93 -7.07
N ALA A 89 -2.36 11.20 -8.15
CA ALA A 89 -3.23 11.66 -9.23
C ALA A 89 -4.63 12.01 -8.72
N GLN A 90 -5.23 11.13 -7.91
CA GLN A 90 -6.54 11.37 -7.33
C GLN A 90 -6.52 12.56 -6.35
N GLY A 91 -5.47 12.69 -5.54
CA GLY A 91 -5.28 13.84 -4.66
C GLY A 91 -5.22 15.17 -5.42
N VAL A 92 -4.45 15.24 -6.51
CA VAL A 92 -4.33 16.42 -7.36
C VAL A 92 -5.64 16.70 -8.10
N ALA A 93 -6.27 15.69 -8.70
CA ALA A 93 -7.52 15.83 -9.42
C ALA A 93 -8.64 16.36 -8.52
N PHE A 94 -8.84 15.76 -7.34
CA PHE A 94 -9.80 16.22 -6.34
C PHE A 94 -9.55 17.67 -5.94
N SER A 95 -8.30 18.01 -5.63
CA SER A 95 -7.92 19.35 -5.19
C SER A 95 -8.13 20.39 -6.29
N ALA A 96 -7.76 20.05 -7.53
CA ALA A 96 -7.92 20.93 -8.67
C ALA A 96 -9.40 21.21 -8.97
N GLN A 97 -10.24 20.17 -8.88
CA GLN A 97 -11.69 20.30 -9.00
C GLN A 97 -12.26 21.26 -7.95
N HIS A 98 -11.82 21.15 -6.69
CA HIS A 98 -12.26 22.03 -5.61
C HIS A 98 -11.97 23.51 -5.90
N PHE A 99 -10.78 23.81 -6.44
CA PHE A 99 -10.37 25.18 -6.77
C PHE A 99 -10.75 25.63 -8.18
N ASN A 100 -11.52 24.83 -8.93
CA ASN A 100 -11.88 25.08 -10.33
C ASN A 100 -10.65 25.38 -11.22
N THR A 101 -9.54 24.68 -10.99
CA THR A 101 -8.31 24.79 -11.80
C THR A 101 -8.16 23.58 -12.71
N ARG A 102 -7.60 23.79 -13.91
CA ARG A 102 -7.30 22.70 -14.84
C ARG A 102 -6.25 21.78 -14.22
N ALA A 103 -6.50 20.47 -14.21
CA ALA A 103 -5.52 19.46 -13.82
C ALA A 103 -5.19 18.53 -14.98
N VAL A 104 -3.91 18.43 -15.29
CA VAL A 104 -3.35 17.47 -16.26
C VAL A 104 -2.61 16.37 -15.50
N ILE A 105 -2.99 15.12 -15.74
CA ILE A 105 -2.41 13.96 -15.07
C ILE A 105 -1.75 13.08 -16.12
N VAL A 106 -0.44 12.99 -16.07
CA VAL A 106 0.34 12.16 -16.99
C VAL A 106 0.51 10.78 -16.38
N MET A 107 0.16 9.75 -17.15
CA MET A 107 0.27 8.34 -16.77
C MET A 107 0.99 7.55 -17.87
N PRO A 108 1.69 6.45 -17.53
CA PRO A 108 2.20 5.54 -18.54
C PRO A 108 1.09 4.98 -19.45
N GLU A 109 1.39 4.70 -20.71
CA GLU A 109 0.42 4.14 -21.67
C GLU A 109 -0.15 2.78 -21.23
N SER A 110 0.64 2.01 -20.48
CA SER A 110 0.25 0.72 -19.92
C SER A 110 -0.67 0.82 -18.70
N THR A 111 -1.05 2.02 -18.27
CA THR A 111 -1.88 2.22 -17.07
C THR A 111 -3.26 1.57 -17.25
N PRO A 112 -3.69 0.71 -16.31
CA PRO A 112 -5.00 0.08 -16.39
C PRO A 112 -6.14 1.10 -16.53
N LEU A 113 -7.11 0.81 -17.40
CA LEU A 113 -8.22 1.71 -17.72
C LEU A 113 -8.98 2.18 -16.48
N LEU A 114 -9.12 1.34 -15.46
CA LEU A 114 -9.78 1.70 -14.20
C LEU A 114 -9.11 2.89 -13.50
N LYS A 115 -7.77 2.92 -13.47
CA LYS A 115 -6.97 4.01 -12.86
C LYS A 115 -7.09 5.31 -13.68
N VAL A 116 -7.10 5.19 -15.02
CA VAL A 116 -7.34 6.30 -15.94
C VAL A 116 -8.73 6.89 -15.71
N MET A 117 -9.76 6.04 -15.72
CA MET A 117 -11.15 6.46 -15.57
C MET A 117 -11.41 7.09 -14.21
N GLY A 118 -10.90 6.52 -13.12
CA GLY A 118 -11.06 7.10 -11.78
C GLY A 118 -10.54 8.54 -11.66
N THR A 119 -9.48 8.87 -12.39
CA THR A 119 -8.93 10.23 -12.45
C THR A 119 -9.75 11.14 -13.37
N LYS A 120 -10.17 10.64 -14.54
CA LYS A 120 -11.04 11.40 -15.47
C LYS A 120 -12.40 11.73 -14.85
N THR A 121 -12.99 10.82 -14.07
CA THR A 121 -14.28 11.04 -13.40
C THR A 121 -14.22 12.16 -12.35
N MET A 122 -13.03 12.51 -11.86
CA MET A 122 -12.79 13.66 -10.99
C MET A 122 -12.61 14.98 -11.76
N GLY A 123 -12.78 14.98 -13.09
CA GLY A 123 -12.68 16.17 -13.95
C GLY A 123 -11.26 16.51 -14.41
N ALA A 124 -10.28 15.65 -14.15
CA ALA A 124 -8.91 15.85 -14.62
C ALA A 124 -8.72 15.38 -16.07
N GLU A 125 -7.89 16.10 -16.80
CA GLU A 125 -7.35 15.70 -18.10
C GLU A 125 -6.29 14.62 -17.88
N VAL A 126 -6.39 13.49 -18.59
CA VAL A 126 -5.39 12.42 -18.50
C VAL A 126 -4.65 12.28 -19.82
N VAL A 127 -3.33 12.42 -19.75
CA VAL A 127 -2.40 12.22 -20.88
C VAL A 127 -1.68 10.90 -20.67
N LEU A 128 -1.80 9.99 -21.63
CA LEU A 128 -1.06 8.73 -21.62
C LEU A 128 0.23 8.94 -22.42
N ALA A 129 1.38 8.83 -21.76
CA ALA A 129 2.67 9.01 -22.38
C ALA A 129 3.75 8.18 -21.69
N GLY A 130 4.62 7.56 -22.49
CA GLY A 130 5.73 6.75 -22.01
C GLY A 130 5.35 5.33 -21.61
N ASN A 131 6.34 4.44 -21.61
CA ASN A 131 6.16 3.02 -21.31
C ASN A 131 6.16 2.71 -19.81
N ASN A 132 6.73 3.62 -19.02
CA ASN A 132 6.93 3.48 -17.58
C ASN A 132 6.78 4.83 -16.86
N TYR A 133 6.87 4.81 -15.53
CA TYR A 133 6.72 6.00 -14.70
C TYR A 133 7.75 7.11 -15.02
N ASP A 134 9.01 6.75 -15.25
CA ASP A 134 10.08 7.73 -15.48
C ASP A 134 9.86 8.48 -16.80
N GLU A 135 9.46 7.77 -17.86
CA GLU A 135 9.11 8.37 -19.15
C GLU A 135 7.87 9.26 -19.03
N ALA A 136 6.83 8.83 -18.31
CA ALA A 136 5.65 9.64 -18.03
C ALA A 136 6.00 10.89 -17.20
N TYR A 137 6.90 10.77 -16.22
CA TYR A 137 7.39 11.89 -15.43
C TYR A 137 8.18 12.89 -16.28
N ALA A 138 9.10 12.41 -17.12
CA ALA A 138 9.86 13.24 -18.02
C ALA A 138 8.95 13.99 -19.00
N HIS A 139 7.95 13.31 -19.56
CA HIS A 139 6.94 13.94 -20.41
C HIS A 139 6.13 15.00 -19.66
N ALA A 140 5.71 14.72 -18.43
CA ALA A 140 5.00 15.70 -17.60
C ALA A 140 5.83 16.97 -17.31
N GLN A 141 7.15 16.83 -17.14
CA GLN A 141 8.04 18.00 -16.96
C GLN A 141 8.11 18.86 -18.24
N VAL A 142 8.22 18.22 -19.41
CA VAL A 142 8.21 18.92 -20.70
C VAL A 142 6.88 19.65 -20.90
N LEU A 143 5.76 18.94 -20.75
CA LEU A 143 4.43 19.50 -20.91
C LEU A 143 4.14 20.62 -19.92
N ALA A 144 4.64 20.51 -18.68
CA ALA A 144 4.54 21.58 -17.69
C ALA A 144 5.20 22.88 -18.16
N GLN A 145 6.35 22.79 -18.82
CA GLN A 145 7.06 23.96 -19.35
C GLN A 145 6.37 24.53 -20.59
N GLU A 146 5.97 23.67 -21.52
CA GLU A 146 5.32 24.07 -22.77
C GLU A 146 3.98 24.78 -22.53
N GLU A 147 3.16 24.25 -21.63
CA GLU A 147 1.83 24.79 -21.31
C GLU A 147 1.83 25.75 -20.10
N ASN A 148 2.99 26.01 -19.49
CA ASN A 148 3.14 26.81 -18.27
C ASN A 148 2.27 26.32 -17.10
N LEU A 149 2.16 25.00 -16.93
CA LEU A 149 1.44 24.37 -15.83
C LEU A 149 2.34 24.23 -14.61
N THR A 150 1.75 24.35 -13.42
CA THR A 150 2.52 24.15 -12.17
C THR A 150 2.63 22.67 -11.85
N PHE A 151 3.85 22.14 -11.80
CA PHE A 151 4.08 20.74 -11.45
C PHE A 151 3.88 20.50 -9.94
N ILE A 152 2.96 19.60 -9.59
CA ILE A 152 2.68 19.21 -8.21
C ILE A 152 3.44 17.93 -7.89
N HIS A 153 4.59 18.05 -7.22
CA HIS A 153 5.42 16.90 -6.90
C HIS A 153 4.73 15.94 -5.92
N PRO A 154 4.79 14.61 -6.13
CA PRO A 154 4.17 13.65 -5.21
C PRO A 154 4.73 13.60 -3.78
N PHE A 155 5.88 14.22 -3.49
CA PHE A 155 6.54 14.09 -2.19
C PHE A 155 7.66 15.11 -1.93
N ALA A 156 8.46 15.49 -2.94
CA ALA A 156 9.58 16.42 -2.79
C ALA A 156 9.15 17.86 -3.04
N ASP A 157 8.21 18.33 -2.22
CA ASP A 157 7.73 19.71 -2.20
C ASP A 157 7.37 20.08 -0.76
N ILE A 158 7.77 21.27 -0.32
CA ILE A 158 7.62 21.72 1.06
C ILE A 158 6.15 21.83 1.47
N ASP A 159 5.29 22.36 0.60
CA ASP A 159 3.85 22.47 0.89
C ASP A 159 3.21 21.08 0.89
N VAL A 160 3.64 20.20 -0.01
CA VAL A 160 3.15 18.80 -0.03
C VAL A 160 3.51 18.11 1.28
N MET A 161 4.77 18.19 1.72
CA MET A 161 5.22 17.62 2.99
C MET A 161 4.53 18.26 4.20
N ALA A 162 4.31 19.58 4.19
CA ALA A 162 3.59 20.27 5.25
C ALA A 162 2.15 19.78 5.37
N GLY A 163 1.46 19.57 4.24
CA GLY A 163 0.15 18.93 4.22
C GLY A 163 0.16 17.54 4.81
N GLN A 164 1.15 16.71 4.48
CA GLN A 164 1.24 15.37 5.07
C GLN A 164 1.53 15.41 6.58
N GLY A 165 2.33 16.38 7.02
CA GLY A 165 2.64 16.61 8.43
C GLY A 165 1.43 16.97 9.28
N SER A 166 0.31 17.43 8.68
CA SER A 166 -0.91 17.71 9.42
C SER A 166 -1.45 16.47 10.14
N ILE A 167 -1.14 15.26 9.65
CA ILE A 167 -1.49 13.98 10.30
C ILE A 167 -0.87 13.90 11.70
N ALA A 168 0.38 14.32 11.85
CA ALA A 168 1.06 14.31 13.14
C ALA A 168 0.40 15.26 14.15
N LEU A 169 -0.07 16.43 13.69
CA LEU A 169 -0.82 17.37 14.54
C LEU A 169 -2.16 16.82 15.01
N GLU A 170 -2.75 15.86 14.30
CA GLU A 170 -3.94 15.15 14.77
C GLU A 170 -3.54 14.08 15.79
N MET A 171 -2.53 13.28 15.49
CA MET A 171 -2.08 12.20 16.39
C MET A 171 -1.56 12.70 17.74
N ILE A 172 -0.72 13.75 17.74
CA ILE A 172 -0.15 14.36 18.96
C ILE A 172 -1.25 14.92 19.87
N ALA A 173 -2.33 15.44 19.29
CA ALA A 173 -3.44 16.01 20.05
C ALA A 173 -4.32 14.93 20.71
N GLU A 174 -4.26 13.69 20.22
CA GLU A 174 -5.13 12.59 20.68
C GLU A 174 -4.42 11.65 21.66
N GLU A 175 -3.13 11.39 21.48
CA GLU A 175 -2.39 10.42 22.31
C GLU A 175 -0.90 10.77 22.37
N GLU A 176 -0.30 10.58 23.54
CA GLU A 176 1.16 10.65 23.70
C GLU A 176 1.78 9.32 23.26
N LEU A 177 2.34 9.31 22.05
CA LEU A 177 2.91 8.11 21.43
C LEU A 177 4.43 8.03 21.66
N ASP A 178 4.92 6.84 22.02
CA ASP A 178 6.35 6.56 22.16
C ASP A 178 7.02 6.29 20.80
N VAL A 179 6.27 5.67 19.88
CA VAL A 179 6.74 5.28 18.54
C VAL A 179 5.68 5.57 17.48
N VAL A 180 6.10 6.13 16.34
CA VAL A 180 5.25 6.28 15.16
C VAL A 180 5.88 5.57 13.97
N ILE A 181 5.12 4.68 13.33
CA ILE A 181 5.56 3.86 12.21
C ILE A 181 4.90 4.35 10.92
N VAL A 182 5.74 4.72 9.94
CA VAL A 182 5.31 5.39 8.70
C VAL A 182 5.87 4.67 7.47
N PRO A 183 5.03 4.35 6.47
CA PRO A 183 5.54 3.75 5.23
C PRO A 183 6.33 4.78 4.42
N ILE A 184 7.42 4.34 3.78
CA ILE A 184 8.32 5.18 3.00
C ILE A 184 8.30 4.74 1.53
N GLY A 185 7.78 5.61 0.68
CA GLY A 185 8.09 5.64 -0.75
C GLY A 185 9.14 6.71 -1.03
N GLY A 186 8.73 7.84 -1.62
CA GLY A 186 9.62 8.98 -1.86
C GLY A 186 9.94 9.84 -0.63
N GLY A 187 9.40 9.50 0.54
CA GLY A 187 9.73 10.16 1.82
C GLY A 187 8.84 11.32 2.27
N GLY A 188 7.98 11.87 1.41
CA GLY A 188 7.21 13.09 1.75
C GLY A 188 6.27 12.94 2.96
N LEU A 189 5.65 11.77 3.14
CA LEU A 189 4.79 11.48 4.30
C LEU A 189 5.59 11.48 5.61
N ILE A 190 6.66 10.68 5.67
CA ILE A 190 7.47 10.57 6.88
C ILE A 190 8.20 11.87 7.19
N SER A 191 8.66 12.62 6.19
CA SER A 191 9.30 13.92 6.38
C SER A 191 8.37 14.93 7.07
N GLY A 192 7.11 15.02 6.62
CA GLY A 192 6.11 15.88 7.24
C GLY A 192 5.77 15.46 8.67
N ILE A 193 5.51 14.16 8.88
CA ILE A 193 5.19 13.61 10.21
C ILE A 193 6.36 13.80 11.17
N ALA A 194 7.56 13.39 10.78
CA ALA A 194 8.76 13.43 11.60
C ALA A 194 9.16 14.87 11.96
N SER A 195 9.01 15.84 11.03
CA SER A 195 9.25 17.25 11.34
C SER A 195 8.32 17.77 12.44
N ALA A 196 7.03 17.43 12.39
CA ALA A 196 6.07 17.83 13.41
C ALA A 196 6.35 17.19 14.78
N TYR A 197 6.63 15.88 14.82
CA TYR A 197 7.01 15.22 16.07
C TYR A 197 8.32 15.77 16.62
N LYS A 198 9.32 16.03 15.78
CA LYS A 198 10.58 16.61 16.25
C LYS A 198 10.41 17.98 16.90
N ALA A 199 9.45 18.77 16.43
CA ALA A 199 9.14 20.10 16.98
C ALA A 199 8.30 20.05 18.26
N LEU A 200 7.35 19.11 18.37
CA LEU A 200 6.31 19.12 19.41
C LEU A 200 6.43 17.99 20.45
N SER A 201 7.02 16.86 20.08
CA SER A 201 7.22 15.66 20.92
C SER A 201 8.54 14.97 20.54
N PRO A 202 9.69 15.61 20.79
CA PRO A 202 11.00 15.16 20.29
C PRO A 202 11.48 13.82 20.86
N GLN A 203 10.83 13.31 21.91
CA GLN A 203 11.08 12.01 22.51
C GLN A 203 10.42 10.84 21.75
N THR A 204 9.38 11.12 20.95
CA THR A 204 8.70 10.11 20.13
C THR A 204 9.62 9.63 19.02
N ARG A 205 9.83 8.31 18.93
CA ARG A 205 10.65 7.70 17.89
C ARG A 205 9.88 7.55 16.58
N ILE A 206 10.45 8.02 15.48
CA ILE A 206 9.86 7.91 14.16
C ILE A 206 10.58 6.82 13.35
N ILE A 207 9.83 5.77 13.00
CA ILE A 207 10.36 4.60 12.30
C ILE A 207 9.75 4.49 10.91
N GLY A 208 10.61 4.47 9.90
CA GLY A 208 10.25 4.25 8.52
C GLY A 208 10.10 2.78 8.14
N VAL A 209 9.23 2.48 7.18
CA VAL A 209 9.09 1.14 6.60
C VAL A 209 9.18 1.20 5.08
N ASN A 210 10.21 0.58 4.49
CA ASN A 210 10.28 0.33 3.05
C ASN A 210 9.78 -1.09 2.71
N ALA A 211 9.29 -1.28 1.49
CA ALA A 211 9.21 -2.62 0.92
C ALA A 211 10.63 -3.12 0.59
N LYS A 212 10.92 -4.39 0.85
CA LYS A 212 12.24 -4.99 0.57
C LYS A 212 12.64 -4.87 -0.91
N GLY A 213 11.66 -4.97 -1.81
CA GLY A 213 11.85 -4.77 -3.25
C GLY A 213 11.92 -3.31 -3.71
N ALA A 214 11.89 -2.34 -2.80
CA ALA A 214 12.04 -0.91 -3.06
C ALA A 214 12.66 -0.21 -1.83
N ASN A 215 13.90 -0.59 -1.47
CA ASN A 215 14.55 -0.19 -0.22
C ASN A 215 15.68 0.86 -0.38
N ALA A 216 15.68 1.61 -1.49
CA ALA A 216 16.69 2.64 -1.80
C ALA A 216 16.86 3.66 -0.65
N MET A 217 15.76 4.14 -0.06
CA MET A 217 15.81 5.09 1.05
C MET A 217 16.45 4.49 2.30
N LYS A 218 16.11 3.24 2.66
CA LYS A 218 16.75 2.53 3.78
C LYS A 218 18.26 2.37 3.56
N GLN A 219 18.68 1.93 2.36
CA GLN A 219 20.09 1.79 2.03
C GLN A 219 20.82 3.13 2.16
N SER A 220 20.22 4.19 1.61
CA SER A 220 20.76 5.55 1.67
C SER A 220 20.89 6.07 3.10
N PHE A 221 19.87 5.84 3.93
CA PHE A 221 19.83 6.28 5.33
C PHE A 221 20.99 5.70 6.15
N TYR A 222 21.21 4.39 6.05
CA TYR A 222 22.29 3.74 6.80
C TYR A 222 23.68 3.99 6.19
N ALA A 223 23.78 4.14 4.87
CA ALA A 223 25.01 4.54 4.19
C ALA A 223 25.35 6.03 4.34
N ARG A 224 24.41 6.84 4.87
CA ARG A 224 24.48 8.30 4.97
C ARG A 224 24.79 9.00 3.65
N THR A 225 24.47 8.37 2.53
CA THR A 225 24.73 8.85 1.17
C THR A 225 23.60 8.37 0.28
N MET A 226 23.11 9.22 -0.63
CA MET A 226 22.02 8.83 -1.54
C MET A 226 22.46 7.69 -2.47
N GLN A 227 21.63 6.66 -2.52
CA GLN A 227 21.79 5.47 -3.35
C GLN A 227 20.43 5.16 -3.98
N ASN A 228 20.40 5.11 -5.31
CA ASN A 228 19.23 4.68 -6.06
C ASN A 228 19.26 3.17 -6.24
N SER A 229 18.07 2.55 -6.33
CA SER A 229 17.98 1.16 -6.77
C SER A 229 18.07 1.05 -8.29
N SER A 230 18.50 -0.09 -8.83
CA SER A 230 18.46 -0.32 -10.28
C SER A 230 17.04 -0.60 -10.79
N SER A 231 16.20 -1.18 -9.94
CA SER A 231 14.81 -1.53 -10.24
C SER A 231 14.00 -1.62 -8.95
N VAL A 232 12.67 -1.63 -9.09
CA VAL A 232 11.74 -1.84 -7.97
C VAL A 232 10.71 -2.90 -8.33
N LYS A 233 10.37 -3.77 -7.37
CA LYS A 233 9.33 -4.79 -7.54
C LYS A 233 8.70 -5.13 -6.19
N THR A 234 7.44 -4.77 -6.00
CA THR A 234 6.67 -5.06 -4.79
C THR A 234 5.17 -4.96 -5.06
N ILE A 235 4.35 -5.63 -4.27
CA ILE A 235 2.89 -5.44 -4.26
C ILE A 235 2.46 -4.08 -3.67
N ALA A 236 3.37 -3.38 -2.98
CA ALA A 236 3.12 -2.07 -2.38
C ALA A 236 3.50 -0.93 -3.35
N ASP A 237 2.70 -0.75 -4.40
CA ASP A 237 2.94 0.22 -5.49
C ASP A 237 3.11 1.67 -4.98
N GLY A 238 2.35 2.08 -3.96
CA GLY A 238 2.46 3.41 -3.34
C GLY A 238 3.81 3.73 -2.68
N ILE A 239 4.66 2.72 -2.43
CA ILE A 239 6.02 2.88 -1.90
C ILE A 239 7.11 2.29 -2.81
N ALA A 240 6.77 1.92 -4.04
CA ALA A 240 7.71 1.39 -5.03
C ALA A 240 8.53 2.52 -5.69
N VAL A 241 9.37 3.21 -4.91
CA VAL A 241 10.20 4.34 -5.40
C VAL A 241 11.64 3.89 -5.57
N ARG A 242 12.17 4.04 -6.80
CA ARG A 242 13.54 3.65 -7.17
C ARG A 242 14.58 4.65 -6.71
N ASP A 243 14.33 5.93 -6.97
CA ASP A 243 15.30 7.00 -6.83
C ASP A 243 15.07 7.79 -5.55
N VAL A 244 16.14 8.02 -4.82
CA VAL A 244 16.13 8.83 -3.60
C VAL A 244 16.21 10.29 -3.97
N ASN A 245 15.25 11.07 -3.48
CA ASN A 245 15.23 12.50 -3.68
C ASN A 245 16.01 13.22 -2.57
N GLU A 246 16.84 14.18 -2.94
CA GLU A 246 17.71 14.92 -2.04
C GLU A 246 16.96 15.63 -0.91
N MET A 247 15.83 16.28 -1.23
CA MET A 247 15.05 17.04 -0.26
C MET A 247 14.52 16.13 0.84
N THR A 248 13.91 15.01 0.45
CA THR A 248 13.33 14.08 1.43
C THR A 248 14.41 13.28 2.16
N PHE A 249 15.51 12.93 1.49
CA PHE A 249 16.67 12.29 2.12
C PHE A 249 17.26 13.15 3.26
N ASN A 250 17.51 14.43 2.99
CA ASN A 250 18.08 15.34 3.98
C ASN A 250 17.14 15.58 5.17
N CYS A 251 15.82 15.65 4.91
CA CYS A 251 14.83 15.72 5.98
C CYS A 251 14.83 14.43 6.83
N ILE A 252 14.75 13.26 6.19
CA ILE A 252 14.76 11.95 6.85
C ILE A 252 16.00 11.77 7.72
N MET A 253 17.19 12.10 7.22
CA MET A 253 18.45 12.06 7.97
C MET A 253 18.44 12.93 9.24
N SER A 254 17.58 13.96 9.29
CA SER A 254 17.51 14.92 10.40
C SER A 254 16.47 14.55 11.48
N CYS A 255 15.46 13.74 11.16
CA CYS A 255 14.31 13.52 12.07
C CYS A 255 13.77 12.09 12.16
N VAL A 256 14.32 11.13 11.40
CA VAL A 256 13.89 9.73 11.46
C VAL A 256 14.90 8.91 12.26
N ASP A 257 14.41 8.12 13.21
CA ASP A 257 15.25 7.37 14.16
C ASP A 257 15.71 6.01 13.60
N GLY A 258 14.98 5.46 12.62
CA GLY A 258 15.35 4.22 11.97
C GLY A 258 14.45 3.86 10.81
N ILE A 259 14.94 2.99 9.94
CA ILE A 259 14.17 2.46 8.81
C ILE A 259 14.28 0.93 8.81
N VAL A 260 13.14 0.26 8.75
CA VAL A 260 13.03 -1.20 8.62
C VAL A 260 12.48 -1.56 7.24
N GLU A 261 12.54 -2.84 6.88
CA GLU A 261 11.95 -3.34 5.65
C GLU A 261 11.03 -4.53 5.91
N VAL A 262 10.03 -4.68 5.05
CA VAL A 262 9.12 -5.83 5.00
C VAL A 262 9.04 -6.36 3.58
N ASP A 263 8.87 -7.66 3.41
CA ASP A 263 8.68 -8.27 2.09
C ASP A 263 7.19 -8.36 1.68
N ASP A 264 6.94 -8.77 0.44
CA ASP A 264 5.59 -8.85 -0.12
C ASP A 264 4.71 -9.90 0.58
N GLU A 265 5.29 -10.96 1.15
CA GLU A 265 4.51 -11.95 1.91
C GLU A 265 4.07 -11.37 3.25
N GLU A 266 4.97 -10.66 3.92
CA GLU A 266 4.70 -9.94 5.16
C GLU A 266 3.62 -8.87 4.93
N ILE A 267 3.72 -8.08 3.86
CA ILE A 267 2.72 -7.08 3.46
C ILE A 267 1.36 -7.76 3.16
N ALA A 268 1.35 -8.85 2.38
CA ALA A 268 0.12 -9.57 2.06
C ALA A 268 -0.58 -10.11 3.31
N SER A 269 0.18 -10.63 4.28
CA SER A 269 -0.35 -11.10 5.56
C SER A 269 -0.98 -9.96 6.38
N ALA A 270 -0.40 -8.76 6.34
CA ALA A 270 -0.93 -7.59 7.02
C ALA A 270 -2.22 -7.06 6.36
N ILE A 271 -2.30 -7.07 5.02
CA ILE A 271 -3.54 -6.75 4.30
C ILE A 271 -4.66 -7.68 4.74
N LEU A 272 -4.42 -9.00 4.77
CA LEU A 272 -5.43 -9.95 5.20
C LEU A 272 -5.82 -9.74 6.68
N PHE A 273 -4.84 -9.53 7.55
CA PHE A 273 -5.11 -9.24 8.96
C PHE A 273 -6.00 -8.00 9.12
N LEU A 274 -5.72 -6.92 8.39
CA LEU A 274 -6.55 -5.70 8.43
C LEU A 274 -7.97 -5.97 7.91
N LEU A 275 -8.11 -6.75 6.85
CA LEU A 275 -9.41 -7.15 6.32
C LEU A 275 -10.20 -7.99 7.33
N GLU A 276 -9.61 -9.04 7.89
CA GLU A 276 -10.30 -10.00 8.76
C GLU A 276 -10.48 -9.50 10.19
N SER A 277 -9.49 -8.78 10.75
CA SER A 277 -9.50 -8.38 12.16
C SER A 277 -9.92 -6.94 12.39
N GLN A 278 -9.65 -6.03 11.46
CA GLN A 278 -10.03 -4.61 11.58
C GLN A 278 -11.20 -4.22 10.68
N LYS A 279 -11.60 -5.08 9.74
CA LYS A 279 -12.67 -4.82 8.75
C LYS A 279 -12.34 -3.62 7.85
N LEU A 280 -11.06 -3.44 7.56
CA LEU A 280 -10.55 -2.36 6.73
C LEU A 280 -9.93 -2.94 5.45
N VAL A 281 -10.31 -2.35 4.32
CA VAL A 281 -9.61 -2.57 3.04
C VAL A 281 -8.45 -1.59 2.99
N VAL A 282 -7.23 -2.13 2.86
CA VAL A 282 -5.97 -1.37 2.91
C VAL A 282 -5.07 -1.87 1.78
N GLU A 283 -4.40 -0.94 1.09
CA GLU A 283 -3.45 -1.27 0.02
C GLU A 283 -2.09 -1.71 0.57
N GLY A 284 -1.20 -2.23 -0.27
CA GLY A 284 0.13 -2.72 0.16
C GLY A 284 0.96 -1.66 0.90
N ALA A 285 1.01 -0.43 0.37
CA ALA A 285 1.70 0.68 1.04
C ALA A 285 1.08 1.01 2.41
N GLY A 286 -0.25 1.00 2.51
CA GLY A 286 -0.97 1.26 3.75
C GLY A 286 -0.82 0.17 4.80
N ALA A 287 -0.58 -1.08 4.37
CA ALA A 287 -0.40 -2.22 5.26
C ALA A 287 1.06 -2.42 5.72
N ALA A 288 2.03 -1.80 5.04
CA ALA A 288 3.46 -2.03 5.31
C ALA A 288 3.87 -1.76 6.77
N SER A 289 3.35 -0.69 7.38
CA SER A 289 3.62 -0.37 8.80
C SER A 289 3.05 -1.40 9.77
N VAL A 290 1.90 -2.00 9.43
CA VAL A 290 1.30 -3.09 10.21
C VAL A 290 2.10 -4.37 10.03
N ALA A 291 2.57 -4.67 8.81
CA ALA A 291 3.46 -5.80 8.55
C ALA A 291 4.73 -5.72 9.39
N ALA A 292 5.33 -4.54 9.51
CA ALA A 292 6.54 -4.33 10.31
C ALA A 292 6.32 -4.68 11.79
N LEU A 293 5.12 -4.41 12.33
CA LEU A 293 4.74 -4.80 13.70
C LEU A 293 4.46 -6.29 13.84
N MET A 294 3.64 -6.85 12.95
CA MET A 294 3.24 -8.26 12.99
C MET A 294 4.44 -9.19 12.90
N HIS A 295 5.48 -8.78 12.17
CA HIS A 295 6.71 -9.56 11.96
C HIS A 295 7.89 -9.07 12.80
N HIS A 296 7.62 -8.32 13.88
CA HIS A 296 8.60 -7.89 14.89
C HIS A 296 9.85 -7.20 14.31
N LYS A 297 9.70 -6.42 13.24
CA LYS A 297 10.81 -5.69 12.60
C LYS A 297 11.22 -4.44 13.37
N VAL A 298 10.29 -3.88 14.17
CA VAL A 298 10.52 -2.66 14.95
C VAL A 298 10.80 -3.03 16.41
N LYS A 299 11.85 -2.44 16.99
CA LYS A 299 12.20 -2.62 18.41
C LYS A 299 11.26 -1.80 19.29
N ILE A 300 10.35 -2.49 19.95
CA ILE A 300 9.33 -1.92 20.83
C ILE A 300 9.41 -2.61 22.19
N SER A 301 9.39 -1.80 23.24
CA SER A 301 9.33 -2.24 24.63
C SER A 301 7.88 -2.51 25.05
N PRO A 302 7.64 -3.42 26.00
CA PRO A 302 6.30 -3.59 26.57
C PRO A 302 5.74 -2.27 27.11
N ASN A 303 4.43 -2.08 26.94
CA ASN A 303 3.66 -0.90 27.35
C ASN A 303 3.86 0.38 26.53
N GLU A 304 4.78 0.41 25.56
CA GLU A 304 4.89 1.56 24.65
C GLU A 304 3.59 1.74 23.84
N LYS A 305 3.22 2.99 23.62
CA LYS A 305 2.12 3.39 22.75
C LYS A 305 2.66 3.64 21.34
N VAL A 306 2.17 2.86 20.39
CA VAL A 306 2.66 2.84 19.02
C VAL A 306 1.56 3.33 18.07
N GLY A 307 1.82 4.42 17.37
CA GLY A 307 0.98 4.92 16.29
C GLY A 307 1.39 4.34 14.93
N VAL A 308 0.42 3.86 14.17
CA VAL A 308 0.65 3.22 12.86
C VAL A 308 -0.20 3.90 11.81
N ILE A 309 0.43 4.34 10.72
CA ILE A 309 -0.28 4.97 9.61
C ILE A 309 -0.78 3.92 8.62
N LEU A 310 -2.11 3.85 8.43
CA LEU A 310 -2.72 3.14 7.30
C LEU A 310 -2.84 4.12 6.13
N SER A 311 -1.79 4.24 5.32
CA SER A 311 -1.64 5.37 4.38
C SER A 311 -2.66 5.41 3.25
N GLY A 312 -3.20 4.27 2.82
CA GLY A 312 -4.13 4.22 1.68
C GLY A 312 -4.88 2.89 1.57
N GLY A 313 -5.99 2.92 0.83
CA GLY A 313 -6.92 1.81 0.64
C GLY A 313 -7.24 1.48 -0.82
N ASN A 314 -6.55 2.11 -1.78
CA ASN A 314 -6.82 1.98 -3.21
C ASN A 314 -6.18 0.71 -3.81
N ILE A 315 -6.55 -0.44 -3.26
CA ILE A 315 -6.09 -1.74 -3.73
C ILE A 315 -6.91 -2.23 -4.93
N ASP A 316 -6.23 -2.78 -5.92
CA ASP A 316 -6.88 -3.48 -7.03
C ASP A 316 -7.59 -4.75 -6.55
N VAL A 317 -8.84 -4.94 -6.95
CA VAL A 317 -9.68 -6.07 -6.48
C VAL A 317 -9.12 -7.42 -6.94
N THR A 318 -8.51 -7.48 -8.13
CA THR A 318 -7.86 -8.70 -8.61
C THR A 318 -6.61 -9.03 -7.79
N MET A 319 -5.81 -8.01 -7.43
CA MET A 319 -4.69 -8.18 -6.51
C MET A 319 -5.16 -8.65 -5.12
N LEU A 320 -6.22 -8.06 -4.58
CA LEU A 320 -6.80 -8.46 -3.30
C LEU A 320 -7.26 -9.94 -3.35
N ASN A 321 -7.89 -10.37 -4.43
CA ASN A 321 -8.30 -11.76 -4.62
C ASN A 321 -7.09 -12.71 -4.62
N ILE A 322 -6.00 -12.36 -5.30
CA ILE A 322 -4.76 -13.16 -5.30
C ILE A 322 -4.19 -13.29 -3.88
N ILE A 323 -4.19 -12.19 -3.10
CA ILE A 323 -3.73 -12.20 -1.71
C ILE A 323 -4.60 -13.13 -0.86
N ILE A 324 -5.93 -13.04 -0.98
CA ILE A 324 -6.87 -13.90 -0.25
C ILE A 324 -6.64 -15.37 -0.61
N GLU A 325 -6.57 -15.72 -1.89
CA GLU A 325 -6.35 -17.11 -2.32
C GLU A 325 -5.04 -17.68 -1.77
N LYS A 326 -3.93 -16.94 -1.88
CA LYS A 326 -2.64 -17.37 -1.33
C LYS A 326 -2.69 -17.56 0.18
N ALA A 327 -3.36 -16.67 0.90
CA ALA A 327 -3.43 -16.74 2.35
C ALA A 327 -4.36 -17.87 2.85
N LEU A 328 -5.45 -18.16 2.12
CA LEU A 328 -6.31 -19.31 2.42
C LEU A 328 -5.56 -20.64 2.22
N LEU A 329 -4.67 -20.72 1.22
CA LEU A 329 -3.78 -21.88 1.05
C LEU A 329 -2.76 -21.99 2.19
N LYS A 330 -2.09 -20.89 2.55
CA LYS A 330 -1.08 -20.89 3.64
C LYS A 330 -1.66 -21.16 5.04
N SER A 331 -2.94 -20.87 5.26
CA SER A 331 -3.62 -21.08 6.55
C SER A 331 -4.37 -22.42 6.64
N ASP A 332 -4.14 -23.33 5.69
CA ASP A 332 -4.82 -24.62 5.57
C ASP A 332 -6.36 -24.47 5.60
N ARG A 333 -6.88 -23.36 5.03
CA ARG A 333 -8.32 -23.12 4.80
C ARG A 333 -8.74 -23.51 3.38
N LYS A 334 -7.77 -23.57 2.47
CA LYS A 334 -7.89 -24.17 1.15
C LYS A 334 -6.71 -25.10 0.91
N MET A 335 -6.89 -26.10 0.05
CA MET A 335 -5.81 -26.93 -0.46
C MET A 335 -6.00 -27.15 -1.96
N LYS A 336 -4.89 -27.26 -2.69
CA LYS A 336 -4.87 -27.64 -4.10
C LYS A 336 -3.95 -28.82 -4.30
N PHE A 337 -4.39 -29.81 -5.05
CA PHE A 337 -3.59 -30.99 -5.36
C PHE A 337 -4.09 -31.62 -6.66
N GLN A 338 -3.22 -32.41 -7.27
CA GLN A 338 -3.57 -33.24 -8.40
C GLN A 338 -3.51 -34.71 -8.00
N VAL A 339 -4.47 -35.51 -8.49
CA VAL A 339 -4.55 -36.96 -8.29
C VAL A 339 -4.46 -37.64 -9.65
N ILE A 340 -3.72 -38.75 -9.73
CA ILE A 340 -3.73 -39.63 -10.90
C ILE A 340 -4.82 -40.68 -10.69
N LEU A 341 -5.74 -40.79 -11.64
CA LEU A 341 -6.83 -41.75 -11.65
C LEU A 341 -6.71 -42.70 -12.83
N VAL A 342 -7.02 -43.97 -12.61
CA VAL A 342 -7.27 -44.92 -13.71
C VAL A 342 -8.54 -44.48 -14.44
N ASP A 343 -8.46 -44.31 -15.76
CA ASP A 343 -9.55 -43.85 -16.62
C ASP A 343 -10.57 -44.96 -16.89
N LYS A 344 -11.39 -45.24 -15.88
CA LYS A 344 -12.53 -46.17 -15.96
C LYS A 344 -13.79 -45.56 -15.31
N PRO A 345 -14.99 -46.00 -15.72
CA PRO A 345 -16.23 -45.56 -15.09
C PRO A 345 -16.19 -45.71 -13.55
N GLY A 346 -16.66 -44.69 -12.84
CA GLY A 346 -16.72 -44.67 -11.37
C GLY A 346 -15.45 -44.18 -10.65
N SER A 347 -14.29 -44.08 -11.31
CA SER A 347 -13.05 -43.63 -10.64
C SER A 347 -13.16 -42.24 -10.02
N LEU A 348 -13.72 -41.27 -10.76
CA LEU A 348 -13.92 -39.91 -10.26
C LEU A 348 -14.98 -39.87 -9.15
N GLN A 349 -16.06 -40.65 -9.30
CA GLN A 349 -17.12 -40.75 -8.30
C GLN A 349 -16.57 -41.27 -6.96
N ASN A 350 -15.75 -42.31 -6.98
CA ASN A 350 -15.14 -42.86 -5.76
C ASN A 350 -14.26 -41.81 -5.06
N LEU A 351 -13.48 -41.03 -5.82
CA LEU A 351 -12.65 -39.96 -5.27
C LEU A 351 -13.51 -38.86 -4.63
N THR A 352 -14.54 -38.39 -5.32
CA THR A 352 -15.38 -37.31 -4.79
C THR A 352 -16.24 -37.77 -3.60
N GLU A 353 -16.70 -39.02 -3.58
CA GLU A 353 -17.37 -39.63 -2.43
C GLU A 353 -16.44 -39.70 -1.21
N LEU A 354 -15.16 -40.04 -1.42
CA LEU A 354 -14.17 -40.09 -0.34
C LEU A 354 -13.95 -38.71 0.29
N LEU A 355 -13.74 -37.69 -0.55
CA LEU A 355 -13.58 -36.30 -0.11
C LEU A 355 -14.84 -35.77 0.60
N THR A 356 -16.02 -36.18 0.12
CA THR A 356 -17.30 -35.84 0.76
C THR A 356 -17.42 -36.45 2.16
N LYS A 357 -16.98 -37.71 2.34
CA LYS A 357 -16.99 -38.39 3.65
C LYS A 357 -16.06 -37.72 4.67
N GLU A 358 -14.91 -37.22 4.21
CA GLU A 358 -14.01 -36.42 5.06
C GLU A 358 -14.57 -35.01 5.37
N GLY A 359 -15.64 -34.59 4.68
CA GLY A 359 -16.24 -33.28 4.87
C GLY A 359 -15.47 -32.14 4.19
N ALA A 360 -14.66 -32.46 3.17
CA ALA A 360 -13.97 -31.49 2.34
C ALA A 360 -14.88 -31.00 1.21
N ASN A 361 -15.01 -29.68 1.07
CA ASN A 361 -15.86 -29.07 0.04
C ASN A 361 -15.06 -28.86 -1.24
N ILE A 362 -15.48 -29.45 -2.36
CA ILE A 362 -14.81 -29.31 -3.65
C ILE A 362 -15.25 -28.01 -4.30
N VAL A 363 -14.32 -27.05 -4.46
CA VAL A 363 -14.61 -25.75 -5.10
C VAL A 363 -14.16 -25.68 -6.55
N PHE A 364 -13.21 -26.54 -6.94
CA PHE A 364 -12.75 -26.65 -8.32
C PHE A 364 -12.35 -28.09 -8.61
N ILE A 365 -12.71 -28.55 -9.80
CA ILE A 365 -12.27 -29.84 -10.32
C ILE A 365 -12.00 -29.70 -11.83
N ASN A 366 -10.83 -30.15 -12.26
CA ASN A 366 -10.46 -30.22 -13.67
C ASN A 366 -9.94 -31.61 -13.97
N TYR A 367 -10.43 -32.19 -15.06
CA TYR A 367 -10.13 -33.56 -15.47
C TYR A 367 -9.46 -33.51 -16.85
N SER A 368 -8.25 -34.06 -16.95
CA SER A 368 -7.49 -34.07 -18.21
C SER A 368 -6.90 -35.44 -18.49
N ARG A 369 -7.07 -35.88 -19.75
CA ARG A 369 -6.40 -37.05 -20.35
C ARG A 369 -5.20 -36.66 -21.21
N ILE A 370 -4.97 -35.36 -21.37
CA ILE A 370 -4.00 -34.80 -22.31
C ILE A 370 -2.82 -34.28 -21.48
N SER A 371 -1.96 -35.18 -21.05
CA SER A 371 -0.69 -34.84 -20.41
C SER A 371 0.39 -35.80 -20.89
N THR A 372 1.55 -35.27 -21.26
CA THR A 372 2.71 -36.06 -21.70
C THR A 372 3.35 -36.88 -20.57
N LYS A 373 2.87 -36.74 -19.34
CA LYS A 373 3.34 -37.45 -18.13
C LYS A 373 2.43 -38.59 -17.68
N LEU A 374 1.32 -38.84 -18.38
CA LEU A 374 0.36 -39.89 -18.04
C LEU A 374 0.75 -41.21 -18.71
N GLU A 375 0.57 -42.33 -18.00
CA GLU A 375 0.54 -43.65 -18.63
C GLU A 375 -0.76 -43.81 -19.45
N TYR A 376 -0.72 -44.66 -20.49
CA TYR A 376 -1.90 -44.92 -21.31
C TYR A 376 -3.03 -45.50 -20.46
N GLY A 377 -4.17 -44.82 -20.39
CA GLY A 377 -5.33 -45.25 -19.61
C GLY A 377 -5.47 -44.56 -18.25
N ASP A 378 -4.63 -43.57 -17.94
CA ASP A 378 -4.78 -42.72 -16.76
C ASP A 378 -5.32 -41.32 -17.11
N ALA A 379 -5.82 -40.62 -16.10
CA ALA A 379 -6.25 -39.24 -16.16
C ALA A 379 -5.75 -38.46 -14.93
N ILE A 380 -5.40 -37.18 -15.14
CA ILE A 380 -5.09 -36.25 -14.04
C ILE A 380 -6.36 -35.54 -13.62
N VAL A 381 -6.60 -35.50 -12.32
CA VAL A 381 -7.65 -34.69 -11.70
C VAL A 381 -7.03 -33.64 -10.80
N GLU A 382 -7.14 -32.39 -11.20
CA GLU A 382 -6.75 -31.25 -10.39
C GLU A 382 -7.94 -30.82 -9.52
N LEU A 383 -7.70 -30.67 -8.22
CA LEU A 383 -8.72 -30.36 -7.22
C LEU A 383 -8.30 -29.13 -6.43
N ALA A 384 -9.26 -28.26 -6.15
CA ALA A 384 -9.16 -27.30 -5.07
C ALA A 384 -10.29 -27.56 -4.07
N LEU A 385 -9.93 -27.68 -2.79
CA LEU A 385 -10.85 -27.94 -1.70
C LEU A 385 -10.83 -26.81 -0.69
N GLU A 386 -11.97 -26.54 -0.06
CA GLU A 386 -12.05 -25.81 1.21
C GLU A 386 -11.96 -26.79 2.37
N ILE A 387 -11.05 -26.49 3.29
CA ILE A 387 -10.70 -27.34 4.43
C ILE A 387 -10.70 -26.52 5.73
N LYS A 388 -10.68 -27.24 6.86
CA LYS A 388 -10.93 -26.67 8.20
C LYS A 388 -9.65 -26.67 9.04
N GLY A 389 -8.56 -26.17 8.45
CA GLY A 389 -7.25 -26.16 9.07
C GLY A 389 -6.45 -27.44 8.84
N LYS A 390 -5.27 -27.46 9.45
CA LYS A 390 -4.24 -28.47 9.20
C LYS A 390 -4.66 -29.89 9.51
N GLU A 391 -5.36 -30.12 10.63
CA GLU A 391 -5.83 -31.47 11.00
C GLU A 391 -6.76 -32.07 9.95
N HIS A 392 -7.66 -31.26 9.38
CA HIS A 392 -8.55 -31.70 8.31
C HIS A 392 -7.77 -31.95 7.01
N LYS A 393 -6.80 -31.10 6.68
CA LYS A 393 -5.88 -31.32 5.55
C LYS A 393 -5.15 -32.66 5.65
N ASP A 394 -4.59 -32.94 6.83
CA ASP A 394 -3.84 -34.16 7.11
C ASP A 394 -4.75 -35.40 7.05
N SER A 395 -6.01 -35.28 7.50
CA SER A 395 -7.03 -36.34 7.34
C SER A 395 -7.32 -36.64 5.87
N VAL A 396 -7.48 -35.60 5.04
CA VAL A 396 -7.67 -35.75 3.59
C VAL A 396 -6.47 -36.46 2.95
N TYR A 397 -5.23 -36.12 3.31
CA TYR A 397 -4.07 -36.84 2.80
C TYR A 397 -4.00 -38.28 3.23
N LYS A 398 -4.31 -38.54 4.50
CA LYS A 398 -4.34 -39.90 5.03
C LYS A 398 -5.35 -40.77 4.28
N ILE A 399 -6.59 -40.30 4.09
CA ILE A 399 -7.62 -41.09 3.42
C ILE A 399 -7.25 -41.38 1.96
N LEU A 400 -6.64 -40.41 1.27
CA LEU A 400 -6.18 -40.58 -0.11
C LEU A 400 -5.08 -41.65 -0.21
N LEU A 401 -4.10 -41.61 0.69
CA LEU A 401 -3.02 -42.61 0.75
C LEU A 401 -3.56 -44.01 1.10
N GLU A 402 -4.47 -44.12 2.06
CA GLU A 402 -5.08 -45.39 2.49
C GLU A 402 -5.87 -46.07 1.35
N HIS A 403 -6.41 -45.28 0.42
CA HIS A 403 -7.14 -45.78 -0.76
C HIS A 403 -6.25 -45.92 -2.00
N GLY A 404 -4.93 -45.75 -1.86
CA GLY A 404 -3.96 -45.98 -2.93
C GLY A 404 -3.88 -44.87 -3.97
N TYR A 405 -4.42 -43.67 -3.70
CA TYR A 405 -4.30 -42.54 -4.62
C TYR A 405 -2.88 -41.97 -4.61
N GLN A 406 -2.32 -41.78 -5.80
CA GLN A 406 -1.10 -41.00 -5.98
C GLN A 406 -1.48 -39.54 -6.23
N PHE A 407 -0.97 -38.64 -5.40
CA PHE A 407 -1.25 -37.22 -5.50
C PHE A 407 -0.04 -36.35 -5.18
N SER A 408 -0.10 -35.09 -5.62
CA SER A 408 0.90 -34.07 -5.29
C SER A 408 0.23 -32.72 -5.04
N GLU A 409 0.71 -31.99 -4.03
CA GLU A 409 0.26 -30.63 -3.78
C GLU A 409 0.60 -29.71 -4.95
N MET A 410 -0.32 -28.79 -5.23
CA MET A 410 -0.12 -27.72 -6.21
C MET A 410 0.13 -26.41 -5.47
N PRO A 411 1.02 -25.54 -5.99
CA PRO A 411 1.39 -24.27 -5.36
C PRO A 411 0.26 -23.22 -5.35
#